data_AF-A0AAD3TDW8-F1
#
_entry.id   AF-A0AAD3TDW8-F1
#
_cell.length_a   1.000
_cell.length_b   1.000
_cell.length_c   1.000
_cell.angle_alpha   90.00
_cell.angle_beta   90.00
_cell.angle_gamma   90.00
#
_symmetry.space_group_name_H-M   'P 1'
#
loop_
_entity.id
_entity.type
_entity.pdbx_description
1 polymer ?
#
loop_
_entity_poly.entity_id
_entity_poly.type
_entity_poly.pdbx_seq_one_letter_code
_entity_poly.pdbx_strand_id
1 'polypeptide(L)'
;MPYGVGEVLGDQVTGRTCYMPQIVPSGSAQTVEELDHRDEAILQQAQPGEATDLVPLDPGEPDKCVQVGGSLTGQLRDELIAFLRMNADLFAWTPADMPGILAGVMVHKLGLNTD
;
A
#
# COMPACT_ATOMS: atom_id res chain seq x y z
N MET A 1 -20.18 34.92 2.55
CA MET A 1 -19.22 34.26 1.64
C MET A 1 -19.80 32.89 1.32
N PRO A 2 -20.36 32.60 0.14
CA PRO A 2 -20.79 31.24 -0.16
C PRO A 2 -19.54 30.43 -0.50
N TYR A 3 -19.42 29.27 0.13
CA TYR A 3 -18.31 28.34 -0.02
C TYR A 3 -18.27 27.83 -1.47
N GLY A 4 -17.14 28.06 -2.14
CA GLY A 4 -16.89 27.55 -3.49
C GLY A 4 -16.38 26.13 -3.42
N VAL A 5 -17.18 25.18 -3.90
CA VAL A 5 -16.73 23.82 -4.20
C VAL A 5 -16.59 23.74 -5.72
N GLY A 6 -15.40 23.36 -6.19
CA GLY A 6 -15.12 23.13 -7.61
C GLY A 6 -14.64 21.71 -7.81
N GLU A 7 -15.15 21.05 -8.84
CA GLU A 7 -14.66 19.74 -9.28
C GLU A 7 -13.50 19.93 -10.26
N VAL A 8 -12.42 19.18 -10.04
CA VAL A 8 -11.26 19.14 -10.94
C VAL A 8 -11.20 17.74 -11.53
N LEU A 9 -11.39 17.64 -12.84
CA LEU A 9 -11.22 16.41 -13.59
C LEU A 9 -9.77 16.36 -14.08
N GLY A 10 -9.02 15.35 -13.63
CA GLY A 10 -7.66 15.12 -14.10
C GLY A 10 -7.66 14.61 -15.54
N ASP A 11 -6.88 15.24 -16.41
CA ASP A 11 -6.59 14.72 -17.74
C ASP A 11 -5.34 13.83 -17.70
N GLN A 12 -5.54 12.54 -17.92
CA GLN A 12 -4.46 11.55 -17.94
C GLN A 12 -3.41 11.84 -19.01
N VAL A 13 -3.81 12.40 -20.17
CA VAL A 13 -2.89 12.72 -21.26
C VAL A 13 -1.96 13.87 -20.85
N THR A 14 -2.52 14.90 -20.24
CA THR A 14 -1.75 16.01 -19.64
C THR A 14 -0.83 15.50 -18.54
N GLY A 15 -1.33 14.68 -17.61
CA GLY A 15 -0.49 14.10 -16.54
C GLY A 15 0.69 13.29 -17.08
N ARG A 16 0.47 12.48 -18.12
CA ARG A 16 1.51 11.69 -18.78
C ARG A 16 2.54 12.55 -19.51
N THR A 17 2.10 13.63 -20.15
CA THR A 17 2.98 14.57 -20.85
C THR A 17 3.85 15.35 -19.88
N CYS A 18 3.35 15.67 -18.69
CA CYS A 18 4.13 16.34 -17.63
C CYS A 18 5.16 15.41 -16.96
N TYR A 19 4.86 14.12 -16.85
CA TYR A 19 5.77 13.10 -16.29
C TYR A 19 6.96 12.81 -17.21
N MET A 20 6.71 12.71 -18.51
CA MET A 20 7.69 12.27 -19.51
C MET A 20 9.02 13.09 -19.54
N PRO A 21 9.04 14.44 -19.49
CA PRO A 21 10.29 15.20 -19.50
C PRO A 21 11.05 15.15 -18.17
N GLN A 22 10.44 14.70 -17.07
CA GLN A 22 11.09 14.64 -15.75
C GLN A 22 11.93 13.36 -15.55
N ILE A 23 11.74 12.36 -16.42
CA ILE A 23 12.40 11.06 -16.30
C ILE A 23 13.55 10.90 -17.29
N VAL A 24 13.59 11.72 -18.35
CA VAL A 24 14.59 11.64 -19.41
C VAL A 24 15.61 12.78 -19.32
N PRO A 25 16.66 12.67 -18.48
CA PRO A 25 17.83 13.50 -18.67
C PRO A 25 18.56 13.00 -19.91
N SER A 26 18.36 13.70 -21.03
CA SER A 26 19.13 13.53 -22.27
C SER A 26 18.96 12.18 -23.00
N GLY A 27 17.87 12.06 -23.76
CA GLY A 27 17.93 11.46 -25.10
C GLY A 27 18.20 9.96 -25.25
N SER A 28 18.19 9.15 -24.19
CA SER A 28 18.06 7.69 -24.30
C SER A 28 16.61 7.29 -24.03
N ALA A 29 16.03 6.51 -24.95
CA ALA A 29 14.77 5.81 -24.71
C ALA A 29 15.04 4.70 -23.71
N GLN A 30 14.96 5.00 -22.41
CA GLN A 30 14.97 3.98 -21.37
C GLN A 30 13.62 3.27 -21.41
N THR A 31 13.64 1.93 -21.49
CA THR A 31 12.41 1.15 -21.43
C THR A 31 11.86 1.20 -20.01
N VAL A 32 10.54 1.04 -19.87
CA VAL A 32 9.86 1.06 -18.56
C VAL A 32 10.42 -0.02 -17.62
N GLU A 33 11.03 -1.09 -18.18
CA GLU A 33 11.73 -2.14 -17.43
C GLU A 33 13.02 -1.64 -16.76
N GLU A 34 13.69 -0.63 -17.32
CA GLU A 34 14.92 -0.04 -16.76
C GLU A 34 14.61 0.94 -15.62
N LEU A 35 13.38 1.50 -15.61
CA LEU A 35 12.86 2.40 -14.58
C LEU A 35 12.12 1.66 -13.46
N ASP A 36 11.85 0.37 -13.64
CA ASP A 36 11.33 -0.48 -12.58
C ASP A 36 12.47 -0.82 -11.62
N HIS A 37 12.85 0.16 -10.79
CA HIS A 37 13.70 -0.04 -9.61
C HIS A 37 12.97 -0.76 -8.49
N ARG A 38 11.88 -1.48 -8.80
CA ARG A 38 11.43 -2.57 -7.96
C ARG A 38 12.43 -3.70 -8.13
N ASP A 39 13.63 -3.46 -7.62
CA ASP A 39 14.54 -4.51 -7.21
C ASP A 39 13.66 -5.58 -6.56
N GLU A 40 13.63 -6.79 -7.11
CA GLU A 40 12.91 -7.91 -6.51
C GLU A 40 13.42 -8.17 -5.07
N ALA A 41 14.56 -7.57 -4.71
CA ALA A 41 15.07 -7.45 -3.34
C ALA A 41 14.25 -6.54 -2.40
N ILE A 42 13.31 -5.71 -2.90
CA ILE A 42 12.39 -4.84 -2.14
C ILE A 42 11.07 -5.57 -1.81
N LEU A 43 10.90 -6.83 -2.22
CA LEU A 43 9.98 -7.75 -1.54
C LEU A 43 10.59 -8.32 -0.25
N GLN A 44 11.72 -7.78 0.23
CA GLN A 44 11.99 -7.83 1.66
C GLN A 44 10.86 -7.09 2.36
N GLN A 45 9.85 -7.84 2.79
CA GLN A 45 8.87 -7.42 3.76
C GLN A 45 9.64 -6.65 4.85
N ALA A 46 9.50 -5.33 4.87
CA ALA A 46 10.29 -4.45 5.71
C ALA A 46 10.14 -4.94 7.14
N GLN A 47 11.16 -5.61 7.66
CA GLN A 47 11.12 -6.08 9.03
C GLN A 47 11.24 -4.84 9.91
N PRO A 48 10.45 -4.75 11.00
CA PRO A 48 10.65 -3.70 11.98
C PRO A 48 12.12 -3.70 12.40
N GLY A 49 12.78 -2.54 12.31
CA GLY A 49 14.16 -2.39 12.81
C GLY A 49 14.26 -2.56 14.33
N GLU A 50 13.12 -2.57 15.02
CA GLU A 50 12.98 -2.75 16.46
C GLU A 50 12.28 -4.09 16.76
N ALA A 51 12.55 -4.64 17.95
CA ALA A 51 11.92 -5.88 18.39
C ALA A 51 10.39 -5.71 18.50
N THR A 52 9.65 -6.69 17.99
CA THR A 52 8.17 -6.72 18.05
C THR A 52 7.70 -8.09 18.52
N ASP A 53 6.55 -8.11 19.19
CA ASP A 53 5.84 -9.32 19.59
C ASP A 53 4.67 -9.55 18.65
N LEU A 54 4.49 -10.81 18.23
CA LEU A 54 3.31 -11.22 17.49
C LEU A 54 2.14 -11.44 18.45
N VAL A 55 1.04 -10.70 18.25
CA VAL A 55 -0.15 -10.75 19.12
C VAL A 55 -1.38 -11.16 18.31
N PRO A 56 -2.07 -12.27 18.68
CA PRO A 56 -3.33 -12.65 18.04
C PRO A 56 -4.46 -11.70 18.45
N LEU A 57 -5.21 -11.24 17.44
CA LEU A 57 -6.39 -10.39 17.62
C LEU A 57 -7.64 -11.19 17.99
N ASP A 58 -7.77 -12.41 17.48
CA ASP A 58 -8.89 -13.31 17.80
C ASP A 58 -8.35 -14.67 18.30
N PRO A 59 -8.75 -15.16 19.48
CA PRO A 59 -8.43 -16.51 19.94
C PRO A 59 -8.89 -17.64 19.01
N GLY A 60 -9.95 -17.42 18.23
CA GLY A 60 -10.50 -18.37 17.27
C GLY A 60 -9.78 -18.38 15.92
N GLU A 61 -9.03 -17.33 15.60
CA GLU A 61 -8.29 -17.19 14.34
C GLU A 61 -6.83 -16.79 14.63
N PRO A 62 -5.97 -17.76 15.01
CA PRO A 62 -4.59 -17.50 15.40
C PRO A 62 -3.74 -16.87 14.28
N ASP A 63 -4.17 -17.02 13.02
CA ASP A 63 -3.51 -16.42 11.86
C ASP A 63 -3.74 -14.90 11.76
N LYS A 64 -4.77 -14.36 12.45
CA LYS A 64 -5.05 -12.93 12.51
C LYS A 64 -4.21 -12.26 13.61
N CYS A 65 -2.93 -12.10 13.30
CA CYS A 65 -1.94 -11.50 14.20
C CYS A 65 -1.51 -10.10 13.77
N VAL A 66 -1.09 -9.30 14.74
CA VAL A 66 -0.43 -8.01 14.56
C VAL A 66 0.90 -7.99 15.28
N GLN A 67 1.85 -7.20 14.79
CA GLN A 67 3.13 -6.96 15.46
C GLN A 67 3.01 -5.72 16.37
N VAL A 68 3.32 -5.88 17.65
CA VAL A 68 3.35 -4.80 18.64
C VAL A 68 4.79 -4.57 19.09
N GLY A 69 5.23 -3.31 19.16
CA GLY A 69 6.59 -2.97 19.61
C GLY A 69 6.91 -3.57 20.98
N GLY A 70 8.00 -4.33 21.08
CA GLY A 70 8.41 -5.01 22.32
C GLY A 70 8.91 -4.05 23.41
N SER A 71 9.25 -2.81 23.04
CA SER A 71 9.54 -1.72 23.98
C SER A 71 8.28 -1.22 24.71
N LEU A 72 7.09 -1.46 24.15
CA LEU A 72 5.82 -1.09 24.76
C LEU A 72 5.48 -2.11 25.85
N THR A 73 5.49 -1.69 27.12
CA THR A 73 5.28 -2.57 28.28
C THR A 73 4.28 -1.97 29.27
N GLY A 74 3.79 -2.79 30.19
CA GLY A 74 2.86 -2.38 31.24
C GLY A 74 1.47 -2.03 30.71
N GLN A 75 0.77 -1.16 31.44
CA GLN A 75 -0.64 -0.84 31.21
C GLN A 75 -0.93 -0.35 29.78
N LEU A 76 -0.04 0.47 29.20
CA LEU A 76 -0.24 1.01 27.85
C LEU A 76 -0.22 -0.09 26.78
N ARG A 77 0.60 -1.12 26.96
CA ARG A 77 0.63 -2.29 26.07
C ARG A 77 -0.69 -3.04 26.12
N ASP A 78 -1.21 -3.27 27.32
CA ASP A 78 -2.45 -4.02 27.52
C ASP A 78 -3.66 -3.27 26.98
N GLU A 79 -3.72 -1.95 27.19
CA GLU A 79 -4.75 -1.07 26.63
C GLU A 79 -4.71 -1.06 25.10
N LEU A 80 -3.52 -0.98 24.49
CA LEU A 80 -3.38 -1.06 23.04
C LEU A 80 -3.86 -2.41 22.49
N ILE A 81 -3.45 -3.52 23.12
CA ILE A 81 -3.88 -4.86 22.68
C ILE A 81 -5.40 -5.00 22.80
N ALA A 82 -6.00 -4.55 23.91
CA ALA A 82 -7.45 -4.56 24.09
C ALA A 82 -8.16 -3.71 23.03
N PHE A 83 -7.63 -2.52 22.73
CA PHE A 83 -8.16 -1.65 21.68
C PHE A 83 -8.10 -2.31 20.30
N LEU A 84 -6.97 -2.93 19.94
CA LEU A 84 -6.81 -3.61 18.65
C LEU A 84 -7.76 -4.80 18.52
N ARG A 85 -7.96 -5.57 19.59
CA ARG A 85 -8.92 -6.69 19.62
C ARG A 85 -10.37 -6.22 19.47
N MET A 86 -10.74 -5.12 20.12
CA MET A 86 -12.08 -4.55 20.04
C MET A 86 -12.42 -4.05 18.62
N ASN A 87 -11.41 -3.74 17.81
CA ASN A 87 -11.57 -3.19 16.47
C ASN A 87 -11.00 -4.13 15.39
N ALA A 88 -10.89 -5.43 15.68
CA ALA A 88 -10.25 -6.39 14.78
C ALA A 88 -10.93 -6.47 13.40
N ASP A 89 -12.23 -6.19 13.34
CA ASP A 89 -13.05 -6.10 12.13
C ASP A 89 -12.72 -4.88 11.25
N LEU A 90 -12.25 -3.78 11.85
CA LEU A 90 -11.91 -2.55 11.12
C LEU A 90 -10.55 -2.63 10.43
N PHE A 91 -9.59 -3.35 11.01
CA PHE A 91 -8.22 -3.43 10.52
C PHE A 91 -7.95 -4.63 9.60
N ALA A 92 -8.88 -5.59 9.53
CA ALA A 92 -8.76 -6.79 8.72
C ALA A 92 -9.45 -6.63 7.36
N TRP A 93 -9.07 -5.60 6.58
CA TRP A 93 -9.53 -5.49 5.19
C TRP A 93 -8.87 -6.59 4.36
N THR A 94 -9.67 -7.55 3.93
CA THR A 94 -9.28 -8.45 2.84
C THR A 94 -9.40 -7.71 1.51
N PRO A 95 -8.72 -8.17 0.45
CA PRO A 95 -8.93 -7.64 -0.89
C PRO A 95 -10.42 -7.69 -1.34
N ALA A 96 -11.22 -8.58 -0.75
CA ALA A 96 -12.67 -8.64 -1.01
C ALA A 96 -13.46 -7.50 -0.34
N ASP A 97 -12.91 -6.88 0.71
CA ASP A 97 -13.52 -5.74 1.43
C ASP A 97 -13.27 -4.38 0.73
N MET A 98 -12.55 -4.37 -0.40
CA MET A 98 -12.35 -3.20 -1.27
C MET A 98 -13.11 -3.32 -2.62
N PRO A 99 -14.46 -3.43 -2.65
CA PRO A 99 -15.23 -3.70 -3.87
C PRO A 99 -15.23 -2.55 -4.90
N GLY A 100 -14.68 -1.38 -4.56
CA GLY A 100 -14.61 -0.20 -5.43
C GLY A 100 -13.44 -0.20 -6.42
N ILE A 101 -12.44 -1.07 -6.23
CA ILE A 101 -11.33 -1.17 -7.16
C ILE A 101 -11.61 -2.33 -8.12
N LEU A 102 -12.11 -2.01 -9.31
CA LEU A 102 -12.30 -3.00 -10.35
C LEU A 102 -10.97 -3.73 -10.61
N ALA A 103 -11.00 -5.06 -10.67
CA ALA A 103 -9.80 -5.84 -11.00
C ALA A 103 -9.15 -5.38 -12.32
N GLY A 104 -9.93 -4.88 -13.28
CA GLY A 104 -9.40 -4.28 -14.52
C GLY A 104 -8.55 -3.02 -14.32
N VAL A 105 -8.67 -2.34 -13.18
CA VAL A 105 -7.82 -1.21 -12.76
C VAL A 105 -6.56 -1.69 -12.04
N MET A 106 -6.62 -2.82 -11.32
CA MET A 106 -5.44 -3.41 -10.63
C MET A 106 -4.60 -4.32 -11.53
N VAL A 107 -5.15 -4.79 -12.65
CA VAL A 107 -4.45 -5.68 -13.59
C VAL A 107 -3.75 -4.83 -14.65
N HIS A 108 -2.45 -4.64 -14.50
CA HIS A 108 -1.60 -4.20 -15.61
C HIS A 108 -1.47 -5.36 -16.61
N LYS A 109 -2.21 -5.29 -17.72
CA LYS A 109 -1.98 -6.20 -18.85
C LYS A 109 -0.74 -5.71 -19.61
N LEU A 110 0.35 -6.45 -19.50
CA LEU A 110 1.53 -6.28 -20.34
C LEU A 110 1.16 -6.66 -21.77
N GLY A 111 1.02 -5.67 -22.65
CA GLY A 111 0.85 -5.88 -24.08
C GLY A 111 2.17 -6.34 -24.69
N LEU A 112 2.49 -7.63 -24.54
CA LEU A 112 3.58 -8.23 -25.28
C LEU A 112 3.14 -8.38 -26.73
N ASN A 113 3.62 -7.49 -27.61
CA ASN A 113 3.64 -7.77 -29.03
C ASN A 113 4.67 -8.89 -29.25
N THR A 114 4.19 -10.10 -29.46
CA THR A 114 5.01 -11.17 -30.04
C THR A 114 4.99 -10.98 -31.56
N ASP A 115 6.02 -10.31 -32.07
CA ASP A 115 6.48 -10.43 -33.46
C ASP A 115 7.64 -11.42 -33.54
#